data_AF-A0A258CKP7-F1
#
_entry.id   AF-A0A258CKP7-F1
#
_cell.length_a   1.000
_cell.length_b   1.000
_cell.length_c   1.000
_cell.angle_alpha   90.00
_cell.angle_beta   90.00
_cell.angle_gamma   90.00
#
_symmetry.space_group_name_H-M   'P 1'
#
loop_
_entity.id
_entity.type
_entity.pdbx_description
1 polymer ?
#
loop_
_entity_poly.entity_id
_entity_poly.type
_entity_poly.pdbx_seq_one_letter_code
_entity_poly.pdbx_strand_id
1 'polypeptide(L)'
;MRVEGFFEWLGEALGTVIRYIVDALSGIFGFLAGAGSNFLEGLSRTLGIDQSLISLFALFIGLMLLVAALRALLRGSVIAALIWLFLGLWLLSWLIH
;
A
#
# COMPACT_ATOMS: atom_id res chain seq x y z
N MET A 1 -30.34 38.59 20.73
CA MET A 1 -31.44 38.14 19.85
C MET A 1 -31.10 38.19 18.35
N ARG A 2 -30.76 39.32 17.70
CA ARG A 2 -30.45 39.31 16.23
C ARG A 2 -29.07 38.73 15.88
N VAL A 3 -28.08 38.89 16.77
CA VAL A 3 -26.71 38.42 16.53
C VAL A 3 -26.59 36.91 16.75
N GLU A 4 -27.32 36.35 17.73
CA GLU A 4 -27.33 34.90 18.00
C GLU A 4 -27.76 34.08 16.77
N GLY A 5 -28.82 34.49 16.06
CA GLY A 5 -29.28 33.79 14.86
C GLY A 5 -28.34 33.85 13.64
N PHE A 6 -27.49 34.88 13.53
CA PHE A 6 -26.51 34.98 12.44
C PHE A 6 -25.33 34.01 12.66
N PHE A 7 -24.82 33.94 13.89
CA PHE A 7 -23.72 33.01 14.22
C PHE A 7 -24.20 31.55 14.19
N GLU A 8 -25.46 31.30 14.58
CA GLU A 8 -26.09 29.99 14.53
C GLU A 8 -26.21 29.46 13.08
N TRP A 9 -26.76 30.25 12.15
CA TRP A 9 -26.83 29.82 10.74
C TRP A 9 -25.44 29.59 10.16
N LEU A 10 -24.43 30.35 10.62
CA LEU A 10 -23.11 30.35 10.00
C LEU A 10 -22.33 29.12 10.42
N GLY A 11 -22.46 28.75 11.70
CA GLY A 11 -21.98 27.47 12.20
C GLY A 11 -22.65 26.30 11.50
N GLU A 12 -23.97 26.35 11.28
CA GLU A 12 -24.71 25.27 10.61
C GLU A 12 -24.32 25.13 9.13
N ALA A 13 -24.21 26.24 8.40
CA ALA A 13 -23.78 26.25 7.01
C ALA A 13 -22.33 25.76 6.86
N LEU A 14 -21.40 26.27 7.68
CA LEU A 14 -20.00 25.83 7.66
C LEU A 14 -19.84 24.37 8.08
N GLY A 15 -20.56 23.93 9.12
CA GLY A 15 -20.56 22.54 9.58
C GLY A 15 -21.07 21.58 8.50
N THR A 16 -22.10 21.99 7.75
CA THR A 16 -22.63 21.20 6.62
C THR A 16 -21.60 21.06 5.50
N VAL A 17 -20.89 22.14 5.15
CA VAL A 17 -19.83 22.12 4.13
C VAL A 17 -18.67 21.23 4.57
N ILE A 18 -18.21 21.34 5.82
CA ILE A 18 -17.14 20.50 6.36
C ILE A 18 -17.56 19.04 6.34
N ARG A 19 -18.78 18.71 6.79
CA ARG A 19 -19.29 17.33 6.78
C ARG A 19 -19.32 16.75 5.38
N TYR A 20 -19.78 17.52 4.39
CA TYR A 20 -19.77 17.09 2.99
C TYR A 20 -18.35 16.75 2.51
N ILE A 21 -17.35 17.57 2.84
CA ILE A 21 -15.95 17.29 2.49
C ILE A 21 -15.46 16.02 3.18
N VAL A 22 -15.75 15.85 4.47
CA VAL A 22 -15.35 14.65 5.23
C VAL A 22 -16.00 13.41 4.65
N ASP A 23 -17.30 13.43 4.36
CA ASP A 23 -18.03 12.29 3.79
C ASP A 23 -17.48 11.92 2.40
N ALA A 24 -17.20 12.92 1.56
CA ALA A 24 -16.59 12.70 0.25
C ALA A 24 -15.19 12.08 0.36
N LEU A 25 -14.35 12.62 1.25
CA LEU A 25 -13.02 12.07 1.51
C LEU A 25 -13.10 10.65 2.07
N SER A 26 -13.96 10.41 3.06
CA SER A 26 -14.19 9.08 3.64
C SER A 26 -14.66 8.07 2.58
N GLY A 27 -15.51 8.48 1.64
CA GLY A 27 -15.90 7.64 0.51
C GLY A 27 -14.72 7.27 -0.39
N ILE A 28 -13.89 8.25 -0.76
CA ILE A 28 -12.69 8.02 -1.59
C ILE A 28 -11.69 7.12 -0.86
N PHE A 29 -11.36 7.42 0.40
CA PHE A 29 -10.45 6.61 1.20
C PHE A 29 -11.01 5.20 1.43
N GLY A 30 -12.32 5.06 1.64
CA GLY A 30 -12.97 3.77 1.78
C GLY A 30 -12.86 2.92 0.51
N PHE A 31 -13.09 3.52 -0.67
CA PHE A 31 -12.90 2.84 -1.94
C PHE A 31 -11.44 2.41 -2.15
N LEU A 32 -10.48 3.31 -1.88
CA LEU A 32 -9.06 3.04 -2.08
C LEU A 32 -8.53 1.98 -1.09
N ALA A 33 -8.97 2.04 0.17
CA ALA A 33 -8.64 1.06 1.18
C ALA A 33 -9.24 -0.32 0.84
N GLY A 34 -10.49 -0.36 0.38
CA GLY A 34 -11.12 -1.60 -0.09
C GLY A 34 -10.39 -2.21 -1.28
N ALA A 35 -10.03 -1.40 -2.29
CA ALA A 35 -9.26 -1.86 -3.43
C ALA A 35 -7.87 -2.38 -3.04
N GLY A 36 -7.18 -1.66 -2.14
CA GLY A 36 -5.88 -2.08 -1.61
C GLY A 36 -5.94 -3.39 -0.82
N SER A 37 -6.95 -3.55 0.03
CA SER A 37 -7.23 -4.79 0.78
C SER A 37 -7.46 -5.97 -0.17
N ASN A 38 -8.33 -5.80 -1.16
CA ASN A 38 -8.65 -6.85 -2.14
C ASN A 38 -7.42 -7.24 -2.98
N PHE A 39 -6.58 -6.29 -3.35
CA PHE A 39 -5.32 -6.54 -4.03
C PHE A 39 -4.35 -7.35 -3.15
N LEU A 40 -4.18 -6.95 -1.89
CA LEU A 40 -3.37 -7.68 -0.92
C LEU A 40 -3.88 -9.10 -0.71
N GLU A 41 -5.20 -9.29 -0.61
CA GLU A 41 -5.81 -10.62 -0.50
C GLU A 41 -5.56 -11.48 -1.74
N GLY A 42 -5.70 -10.91 -2.93
CA GLY A 42 -5.42 -11.63 -4.18
C GLY A 42 -3.96 -12.09 -4.27
N LEU A 43 -3.02 -11.20 -3.91
CA LEU A 43 -1.60 -11.53 -3.82
C LEU A 43 -1.34 -12.59 -2.74
N SER A 44 -1.88 -12.40 -1.55
CA SER A 44 -1.66 -13.29 -0.41
C SER A 44 -2.14 -14.71 -0.70
N ARG A 45 -3.32 -14.83 -1.31
CA ARG A 45 -3.91 -16.09 -1.74
C ARG A 45 -3.11 -16.78 -2.83
N THR A 46 -2.63 -16.02 -3.82
CA THR A 46 -1.90 -16.58 -4.97
C THR A 46 -0.50 -17.04 -4.58
N LEU A 47 0.16 -16.28 -3.69
CA LEU A 47 1.52 -16.54 -3.26
C LEU A 47 1.62 -17.43 -2.01
N GLY A 48 0.50 -17.70 -1.33
CA GLY A 48 0.49 -18.42 -0.05
C GLY A 48 1.25 -17.66 1.04
N ILE A 49 1.05 -16.34 1.11
CA ILE A 49 1.72 -15.47 2.09
C ILE A 49 0.70 -14.87 3.03
N ASP A 50 1.11 -14.53 4.25
CA ASP A 50 0.22 -13.86 5.21
C ASP A 50 -0.25 -12.49 4.72
N GLN A 51 -1.49 -12.13 5.04
CA GLN A 51 -2.04 -10.78 4.83
C GLN A 51 -1.43 -9.79 5.84
N SER A 52 -0.17 -9.43 5.64
CA SER A 52 0.51 -8.42 6.47
C SER A 52 1.24 -7.38 5.60
N LEU A 53 1.24 -6.13 6.08
CA LEU A 53 2.01 -5.05 5.44
C LEU A 53 3.52 -5.34 5.46
N ILE A 54 3.99 -6.08 6.47
CA ILE A 54 5.38 -6.53 6.56
C ILE A 54 5.69 -7.49 5.42
N SER A 55 4.80 -8.46 5.17
CA SER A 55 4.92 -9.43 4.07
C SER A 55 4.90 -8.72 2.71
N LEU A 56 4.02 -7.73 2.52
CA LEU A 56 3.99 -6.92 1.30
C LEU A 56 5.30 -6.16 1.08
N PHE A 57 5.85 -5.55 2.14
CA PHE A 57 7.11 -4.82 2.04
C PHE A 57 8.27 -5.76 1.73
N ALA A 58 8.35 -6.90 2.41
CA ALA A 58 9.35 -7.93 2.15
C ALA A 58 9.23 -8.51 0.73
N LEU A 59 8.01 -8.71 0.20
CA LEU A 59 7.77 -9.08 -1.20
C LEU A 59 8.35 -8.04 -2.16
N PHE A 60 8.04 -6.76 -1.93
CA PHE A 60 8.52 -5.66 -2.76
C PHE A 60 10.06 -5.61 -2.79
N ILE A 61 10.70 -5.73 -1.62
CA ILE A 61 12.17 -5.80 -1.52
C ILE A 61 12.71 -7.05 -2.22
N GLY A 62 12.10 -8.22 -2.01
CA GLY A 62 12.48 -9.46 -2.68
C GLY A 62 12.45 -9.35 -4.20
N LEU A 63 11.38 -8.75 -4.77
CA LEU A 63 11.30 -8.48 -6.20
C LEU A 63 12.38 -7.50 -6.67
N MET A 64 12.67 -6.43 -5.91
CA MET A 64 13.76 -5.51 -6.25
C MET A 64 15.11 -6.22 -6.30
N LEU A 65 15.38 -7.15 -5.38
CA LEU A 65 16.61 -7.96 -5.37
C LEU A 65 16.67 -8.87 -6.61
N LEU A 66 15.56 -9.49 -7.01
CA LEU A 66 15.49 -10.29 -8.25
C LEU A 66 15.75 -9.43 -9.50
N VAL A 67 15.18 -8.23 -9.57
CA VAL A 67 15.44 -7.28 -10.67
C VAL A 67 16.91 -6.85 -10.67
N ALA A 68 17.52 -6.64 -9.49
CA ALA A 68 18.93 -6.32 -9.37
C ALA A 68 19.81 -7.49 -9.85
N ALA A 69 19.45 -8.73 -9.52
CA ALA A 69 20.13 -9.94 -10.00
C ALA A 69 20.09 -10.04 -11.53
N LEU A 70 18.91 -9.86 -12.12
CA LEU A 70 18.74 -9.86 -13.57
C LEU A 70 19.55 -8.73 -14.22
N ARG A 71 19.50 -7.53 -13.64
CA ARG A 71 20.27 -6.38 -14.13
C ARG A 71 21.78 -6.61 -14.03
N ALA A 72 22.26 -7.28 -12.99
CA ALA A 72 23.67 -7.63 -12.85
C ALA A 72 24.12 -8.66 -13.90
N LEU A 73 23.25 -9.64 -14.20
CA LEU A 73 23.50 -10.64 -15.23
C LEU A 73 23.61 -10.00 -16.62
N LEU A 74 22.70 -9.08 -16.95
CA LEU A 74 22.72 -8.32 -18.21
C LEU A 74 23.96 -7.43 -18.35
N ARG A 75 24.54 -6.98 -17.23
CA ARG A 75 25.79 -6.20 -17.20
C ARG A 75 27.05 -7.09 -17.24
N GLY A 76 26.90 -8.40 -17.38
CA GLY A 76 28.01 -9.37 -17.43
C GLY A 76 28.62 -9.73 -16.07
N SER A 77 28.02 -9.29 -14.95
CA SER A 77 28.53 -9.58 -13.61
C SER A 77 27.81 -10.80 -13.00
N VAL A 78 28.34 -11.99 -13.30
CA VAL A 78 27.76 -13.27 -12.85
C VAL A 78 27.77 -13.40 -11.32
N ILE A 79 28.86 -12.99 -10.67
CA ILE A 79 28.99 -13.10 -9.20
C ILE A 79 27.97 -12.21 -8.51
N ALA A 80 27.84 -10.95 -8.93
CA ALA A 80 26.84 -10.04 -8.36
C ALA A 80 25.43 -10.56 -8.61
N ALA A 81 25.15 -11.09 -9.82
CA ALA A 81 23.87 -11.70 -10.14
C ALA A 81 23.53 -12.84 -9.17
N LEU A 82 24.49 -13.74 -8.90
CA LEU A 82 24.30 -14.84 -7.95
C LEU A 82 24.03 -14.33 -6.54
N ILE A 83 24.77 -13.34 -6.05
CA ILE A 83 24.57 -12.77 -4.71
C ILE A 83 23.16 -12.18 -4.58
N TRP A 84 22.75 -11.33 -5.52
CA TRP A 84 21.42 -10.70 -5.50
C TRP A 84 20.30 -11.73 -5.67
N LEU A 85 20.51 -12.75 -6.49
CA LEU A 85 19.54 -13.82 -6.70
C LEU A 85 19.36 -14.62 -5.41
N PHE A 86 20.45 -15.02 -4.75
CA PHE A 86 20.38 -15.80 -3.52
C PHE A 86 19.71 -15.01 -2.40
N LEU A 87 20.06 -13.72 -2.23
CA LEU A 87 19.42 -12.85 -1.24
C LEU A 87 17.93 -12.66 -1.53
N GLY A 88 17.56 -12.42 -2.78
CA GLY A 88 16.16 -12.26 -3.18
C GLY A 88 15.33 -13.52 -2.94
N LEU A 89 15.83 -14.68 -3.37
CA LEU A 89 15.16 -15.96 -3.17
C LEU A 89 15.08 -16.35 -1.69
N TRP A 90 16.14 -16.11 -0.91
CA TRP A 90 16.14 -16.38 0.52
C TRP A 90 15.08 -15.55 1.25
N LEU A 91 15.01 -14.25 0.97
CA LEU A 91 13.99 -13.37 1.55
C LEU A 91 12.57 -13.79 1.17
N LEU A 92 12.35 -14.12 -0.11
CA LEU A 92 11.04 -14.56 -0.59
C LEU A 92 10.64 -15.93 -0.04
N SER A 93 11.60 -16.82 0.22
CA SER A 93 11.34 -18.13 0.84
C SER A 93 10.80 -18.01 2.25
N TRP A 94 11.10 -16.93 2.97
CA TRP A 94 10.53 -16.67 4.29
C TRP A 94 9.10 -16.16 4.22
N LEU A 95 8.67 -15.69 3.04
CA LEU A 95 7.34 -15.15 2.84
C LEU A 95 6.29 -16.25 2.69
N ILE A 96 6.70 -17.36 2.06
CA ILE A 96 5.83 -18.50 1.75
C ILE A 96 5.80 -19.41 2.98
N HIS A 97 4.63 -19.53 3.62
CA HIS A 97 4.36 -20.44 4.74
C HIS A 97 3.10 -21.26 4.48
#